data_AF-A0AAW0JLQ5-F1
#
_entry.id   AF-A0AAW0JLQ5-F1
#
_cell.length_a   1.000
_cell.length_b   1.000
_cell.length_c   1.000
_cell.angle_alpha   90.00
_cell.angle_beta   90.00
_cell.angle_gamma   90.00
#
_symmetry.space_group_name_H-M   'P 1'
#
loop_
_entity.id
_entity.type
_entity.pdbx_description
1 polymer ?
#
loop_
_entity_poly.entity_id
_entity_poly.type
_entity_poly.pdbx_seq_one_letter_code
_entity_poly.pdbx_strand_id
1 'polypeptide(L)' 'MCLRVKVRLDVTKRLVRGKKITVEGGESRWVNFKYERLPNFCYRCGLLNHALKDCLENDAENKSTEGEVL' A
#
# COMPACT_ATOMS: atom_id res chain seq x y z
N MET A 1 -8.40 -16.21 -12.81
CA MET A 1 -6.93 -16.34 -12.62
C MET A 1 -6.43 -15.08 -11.92
N CYS A 2 -5.63 -15.22 -10.86
CA CYS A 2 -5.01 -14.09 -10.17
C CYS A 2 -3.50 -14.15 -10.41
N LEU A 3 -2.87 -13.02 -10.71
CA LEU A 3 -1.42 -12.94 -10.86
C LEU A 3 -0.77 -12.82 -9.48
N ARG A 4 0.20 -13.69 -9.17
CA ARG A 4 1.03 -13.64 -7.96
C ARG A 4 2.46 -13.32 -8.34
N VAL A 5 3.00 -12.24 -7.79
CA VAL A 5 4.37 -11.78 -8.05
C VAL A 5 5.07 -11.46 -6.72
N LYS A 6 6.39 -11.70 -6.66
CA LYS A 6 7.23 -11.26 -5.55
C LYS A 6 7.96 -10.00 -5.96
N VAL A 7 7.84 -8.96 -5.16
CA VAL A 7 8.46 -7.64 -5.40
C VAL A 7 9.14 -7.16 -4.13
N ARG A 8 10.15 -6.30 -4.28
CA ARG A 8 10.71 -5.55 -3.14
C ARG A 8 9.78 -4.37 -2.86
N LEU A 9 9.29 -4.26 -1.63
CA LEU A 9 8.45 -3.15 -1.17
C LEU A 9 9.16 -2.39 -0.08
N ASP A 10 8.99 -1.07 -0.10
CA ASP A 10 9.41 -0.20 0.99
C ASP A 10 8.38 -0.30 2.13
N VAL A 11 8.81 -0.84 3.28
CA VAL A 11 7.97 -1.07 4.45
C VAL A 11 7.62 0.22 5.23
N THR A 12 8.31 1.31 4.93
CA THR A 12 8.05 2.63 5.52
C THR A 12 6.87 3.35 4.87
N LYS A 13 6.43 2.86 3.71
CA LYS A 13 5.29 3.41 2.95
C LYS A 13 4.04 2.59 3.19
N ARG A 14 2.88 3.26 3.14
CA ARG A 14 1.57 2.60 3.27
C ARG A 14 1.36 1.63 2.11
N LEU A 15 0.84 0.44 2.41
CA LEU A 15 0.51 -0.53 1.36
C LEU A 15 -0.65 -0.04 0.49
N VAL A 16 -0.44 -0.09 -0.82
CA VAL A 16 -1.42 0.33 -1.82
C VAL A 16 -2.46 -0.78 -2.02
N ARG A 17 -3.72 -0.50 -1.71
CA ARG A 17 -4.81 -1.50 -1.84
C ARG A 17 -5.29 -1.69 -3.28
N GLY A 18 -5.13 -0.68 -4.12
CA GLY A 18 -5.45 -0.75 -5.54
C GLY A 18 -4.88 0.43 -6.29
N LYS A 19 -4.70 0.26 -7.59
CA LYS A 19 -4.21 1.31 -8.48
C LYS A 19 -4.99 1.28 -9.79
N LYS A 20 -5.31 2.47 -10.29
CA LYS A 20 -5.78 2.63 -11.66
C LYS A 20 -4.57 2.48 -12.58
N ILE A 21 -4.60 1.49 -13.45
CA ILE A 21 -3.56 1.29 -14.47
C ILE A 21 -4.16 1.59 -15.83
N THR A 22 -3.41 2.27 -16.69
CA THR A 22 -3.76 2.45 -18.09
C THR A 22 -3.09 1.34 -18.87
N VAL A 23 -3.89 0.56 -19.59
CA VAL A 23 -3.40 -0.51 -20.46
C VAL A 23 -3.14 0.09 -21.84
N GLU A 24 -2.27 -0.55 -22.61
CA GLU A 24 -2.05 -0.23 -24.03
C GLU A 24 -3.40 -0.21 -24.75
N GLY A 25 -3.75 0.93 -25.35
CA GLY A 25 -5.08 1.21 -25.89
C GLY A 25 -5.90 2.27 -25.13
N GLY A 26 -5.35 2.82 -24.03
CA GLY A 26 -5.95 3.97 -23.32
C GLY A 26 -7.06 3.63 -22.34
N GLU A 27 -7.47 2.36 -22.28
CA GLU A 27 -8.41 1.90 -21.27
C GLU A 27 -7.77 1.90 -19.88
N SER A 28 -8.38 2.63 -18.96
CA SER A 28 -7.99 2.60 -17.56
C SER A 28 -8.77 1.53 -16.82
N ARG A 29 -8.07 0.62 -16.12
CA ARG A 29 -8.67 -0.44 -15.30
C ARG A 29 -8.25 -0.31 -13.86
N TRP A 30 -9.17 -0.57 -12.94
CA TRP A 30 -8.86 -0.63 -11.52
C TRP A 30 -8.33 -2.02 -11.17
N VAL A 31 -7.14 -2.09 -10.58
CA VAL A 31 -6.55 -3.34 -10.12
C VAL A 31 -6.47 -3.32 -8.60
N ASN A 32 -7.04 -4.35 -7.98
CA ASN A 32 -6.96 -4.56 -6.53
C ASN A 32 -5.73 -5.41 -6.20
N PHE A 33 -4.95 -4.97 -5.22
CA PHE A 33 -3.81 -5.71 -4.71
C PHE A 33 -4.21 -6.53 -3.49
N LYS A 34 -3.76 -7.78 -3.47
CA LYS A 34 -3.86 -8.66 -2.30
C LYS A 34 -2.45 -9.02 -1.89
N TYR A 35 -2.17 -8.83 -0.61
CA TYR A 35 -0.88 -9.15 -0.02
C TYR A 35 -1.00 -10.43 0.81
N GLU A 36 0.03 -11.26 0.75
CA GLU A 36 0.09 -12.51 1.51
C GLU A 36 1.37 -12.51 2.35
N ARG A 37 1.30 -13.14 3.54
CA ARG A 37 2.45 -13.28 4.46
C ARG A 37 3.02 -11.94 4.95
N LEU A 38 2.16 -10.95 5.19
CA LEU A 38 2.56 -9.72 5.86
C LEU A 38 2.83 -10.00 7.35
N PRO A 39 4.02 -9.68 7.89
CA PRO A 39 4.35 -9.99 9.28
C PRO A 39 3.55 -9.13 10.27
N ASN A 40 3.80 -7.82 10.29
CA ASN A 40 3.18 -6.85 11.21
C ASN A 40 2.51 -5.74 10.42
N PHE A 41 1.23 -5.91 10.06
CA PHE A 41 0.48 -4.89 9.32
C PHE A 41 -0.52 -4.16 10.21
N CYS A 42 -0.48 -2.84 10.18
CA CYS A 42 -1.46 -2.01 10.88
C CYS A 42 -2.67 -1.74 9.99
N TYR A 43 -3.83 -2.28 10.38
CA TYR A 43 -5.09 -2.07 9.65
C TYR A 43 -5.61 -0.63 9.69
N ARG A 44 -5.13 0.20 10.63
CA ARG A 44 -5.48 1.62 10.77
C ARG A 44 -4.70 2.48 9.77
N CYS A 45 -3.38 2.54 9.90
CA CYS A 45 -2.54 3.42 9.07
C CYS A 45 -2.06 2.77 7.76
N GLY A 46 -2.04 1.44 7.66
CA GLY A 46 -1.58 0.71 6.48
C GLY A 46 -0.07 0.50 6.37
N LEU A 47 0.69 0.69 7.46
CA LEU A 47 2.13 0.45 7.52
C LEU A 47 2.46 -0.98 7.96
N LEU A 48 3.68 -1.44 7.62
CA LEU A 48 4.19 -2.78 7.94
C LEU A 48 5.15 -2.83 9.15
N ASN A 49 5.28 -1.73 9.89
CA ASN A 49 6.23 -1.61 10.98
C ASN A 49 5.61 -1.86 12.38
N HIS A 50 4.28 -1.88 12.51
CA HIS A 50 3.60 -2.06 13.79
C HIS A 50 2.24 -2.76 13.65
N ALA A 51 1.74 -3.32 14.75
CA ALA A 51 0.39 -3.85 14.84
C ALA A 51 -0.60 -2.75 15.22
N LEU A 52 -1.90 -2.98 15.03
CA LEU A 52 -2.95 -2.01 15.35
C LEU A 52 -2.87 -1.44 16.78
N LYS A 53 -2.41 -2.24 17.74
CA LYS A 53 -2.29 -1.86 19.16
C LYS A 53 -1.22 -0.81 19.41
N ASP A 54 -0.17 -0.80 18.60
CA ASP A 54 0.99 0.08 18.75
C ASP A 54 0.92 1.28 17.78
N CYS A 55 -0.26 1.52 17.19
CA CYS A 55 -0.46 2.57 16.21
C CYS A 55 -0.63 3.94 16.89
N LEU A 56 0.35 4.81 16.66
CA LEU A 56 0.40 6.18 17.19
C LEU A 56 -0.38 7.20 16.36
N GLU A 57 -1.05 6.79 15.28
CA GLU A 57 -1.77 7.70 14.36
C GLU A 57 -3.01 8.37 14.99
N ASN A 58 -3.27 8.15 16.28
CA ASN A 58 -4.23 8.97 17.04
C ASN A 58 -3.62 10.28 17.58
N ASP A 59 -2.29 10.41 17.60
CA ASP A 59 -1.57 11.54 18.21
C ASP A 59 -0.78 12.39 17.21
N ALA A 60 -0.85 12.09 15.91
CA ALA A 60 -0.13 12.83 14.88
C ALA A 60 -0.91 12.89 13.57
N GLU A 61 -1.72 13.93 13.43
CA GLU A 61 -2.19 14.43 12.14
C GLU A 61 -0.97 14.72 11.23
N ASN A 62 -0.98 14.10 10.04
CA ASN A 62 -0.20 14.46 8.85
C ASN A 62 1.34 14.26 8.88
N LYS A 63 1.84 13.32 8.05
CA LYS A 63 3.03 13.53 7.20
C LYS A 63 3.17 12.47 6.09
N SER A 64 3.46 13.00 4.90
CA SER A 64 4.01 12.33 3.71
C SER A 64 3.02 11.72 2.70
N THR A 65 2.23 12.58 2.06
CA THR A 65 2.35 12.68 0.59
C THR A 65 3.74 13.23 0.28
N GLU A 66 4.63 12.44 -0.32
CA GLU A 66 5.76 12.90 -1.13
C GLU A 66 6.46 11.68 -1.75
N GLY A 67 6.49 11.65 -3.08
CA GLY A 67 6.98 10.55 -3.88
C GLY A 67 6.53 10.76 -5.32
N GLU A 68 7.15 11.77 -5.94
CA GLU A 68 7.15 12.15 -7.35
C GLU A 68 6.68 11.04 -8.32
N VAL A 69 5.68 11.38 -9.13
CA VAL A 69 5.66 10.93 -10.52
C VAL A 69 6.09 12.16 -11.32
N LEU A 70 7.35 12.15 -11.74
CA LEU A 70 7.73 12.80 -12.99
C LEU A 70 6.99 12.09 -14.14
#